data_AF-V4PP06-F1
#
_entry.id   AF-V4PP06-F1
#
_cell.length_a   1.000
_cell.length_b   1.000
_cell.length_c   1.000
_cell.angle_alpha   90.00
_cell.angle_beta   90.00
_cell.angle_gamma   90.00
#
_symmetry.space_group_name_H-M   'P 1'
#
loop_
_entity.id
_entity.type
_entity.pdbx_description
1 polymer ?
#
loop_
_entity_poly.entity_id
_entity_poly.type
_entity_poly.pdbx_seq_one_letter_code
_entity_poly.pdbx_strand_id
1 'polypeptide(L)'
;MHIGNGYMPHSRATTPKHTQVTQPILYSAAEYYAKAARDNGSAVTDVHDFFAQICDELTGQAEVVIVGNSESVGNFHNFVQIHASRLAAIISYEIAADLDNGQFAVFTRDTSSDN
;
A
#
# COMPACT_ATOMS: atom_id res chain seq x y z
N MET A 1 38.23 -13.07 47.12
CA MET A 1 38.09 -11.64 46.79
C MET A 1 38.00 -11.52 45.27
N HIS A 2 36.82 -11.22 44.73
CA HIS A 2 36.65 -10.84 43.33
C HIS A 2 35.65 -9.67 43.31
N ILE A 3 36.16 -8.48 42.98
CA ILE A 3 35.39 -7.27 42.71
C ILE A 3 35.34 -7.11 41.19
N GLY A 4 34.20 -6.71 40.64
CA GLY A 4 34.11 -6.37 39.23
C GLY A 4 32.68 -6.23 38.73
N ASN A 5 32.23 -4.97 38.69
CA ASN A 5 31.33 -4.31 37.73
C ASN A 5 30.16 -5.16 37.16
N GLY A 6 28.91 -4.86 37.46
CA GLY A 6 28.25 -3.60 37.11
C GLY A 6 27.60 -3.77 35.73
N TYR A 7 26.27 -3.76 35.67
CA TYR A 7 25.42 -3.22 34.59
C TYR A 7 23.96 -3.53 34.92
N MET A 8 23.21 -2.50 35.31
CA MET A 8 21.76 -2.47 35.39
C MET A 8 21.20 -2.28 33.96
N PRO A 9 20.24 -3.08 33.47
CA PRO A 9 19.55 -2.73 32.24
C PRO A 9 18.42 -1.72 32.55
N HIS A 10 18.74 -0.42 32.44
CA HIS A 10 17.73 0.62 32.31
C HIS A 10 17.31 0.71 30.84
N SER A 11 16.48 -0.22 30.37
CA SER A 11 15.90 -0.14 29.04
C SER A 11 14.45 0.32 29.15
N ARG A 12 14.26 1.55 29.63
CA ARG A 12 13.03 2.30 29.37
C ARG A 12 13.10 2.75 27.92
N ALA A 13 12.64 1.89 27.01
CA ALA A 13 12.49 2.26 25.60
C ALA A 13 11.45 3.37 25.50
N THR A 14 11.94 4.59 25.36
CA THR A 14 11.18 5.74 24.91
C THR A 14 10.70 5.46 23.49
N THR A 15 9.39 5.60 23.32
CA THR A 15 8.60 5.60 22.08
C THR A 15 9.39 6.09 20.86
N PRO A 16 9.35 5.41 19.71
CA PRO A 16 9.27 6.14 18.47
C PRO A 16 7.83 6.65 18.36
N LYS A 17 7.59 7.92 18.67
CA LYS A 17 6.49 8.66 18.02
C LYS A 17 6.88 8.71 16.54
N HIS A 18 6.62 7.61 15.83
CA HIS A 18 6.75 7.59 14.39
C HIS A 18 5.65 8.52 13.93
N THR A 19 6.02 9.75 13.59
CA THR A 19 5.27 10.57 12.65
C THR A 19 5.05 9.67 11.44
N GLN A 20 3.91 8.98 11.38
CA GLN A 20 3.58 8.06 10.31
C GLN A 20 3.22 8.91 9.10
N VAL A 21 4.25 9.45 8.44
CA VAL A 21 4.13 9.72 7.01
C VAL A 21 4.15 8.32 6.41
N THR A 22 2.96 7.78 6.17
CA THR A 22 2.78 6.44 5.60
C THR A 22 3.61 6.37 4.32
N GLN A 23 4.58 5.46 4.32
CA GLN A 23 5.42 5.24 3.15
C GLN A 23 4.52 4.84 1.98
N PRO A 24 4.83 5.26 0.73
CA PRO A 24 4.06 4.82 -0.42
C PRO A 24 4.09 3.30 -0.51
N ILE A 25 2.91 2.70 -0.62
CA ILE A 25 2.78 1.27 -0.86
C ILE A 25 2.89 1.07 -2.37
N LEU A 26 3.95 0.40 -2.82
CA LEU A 26 4.16 0.09 -4.23
C LEU A 26 3.51 -1.25 -4.56
N TYR A 27 2.50 -1.22 -5.43
CA TYR A 27 1.87 -2.39 -6.02
C TYR A 27 2.43 -2.61 -7.42
N SER A 28 2.79 -3.84 -7.74
CA SER A 28 3.26 -4.24 -9.06
C SER A 28 2.48 -5.47 -9.51
N ALA A 29 1.75 -5.36 -10.64
CA ALA A 29 0.98 -6.48 -11.18
C ALA A 29 1.87 -7.71 -11.46
N ALA A 30 3.11 -7.51 -11.94
CA ALA A 30 4.06 -8.59 -12.16
C ALA A 30 4.41 -9.36 -10.87
N GLU A 31 4.69 -8.65 -9.78
CA GLU A 31 4.96 -9.25 -8.47
C GLU A 31 3.72 -9.94 -7.91
N TYR A 32 2.55 -9.34 -8.13
CA TYR A 32 1.27 -9.90 -7.72
C TYR A 32 1.00 -11.25 -8.40
N TYR A 33 1.06 -11.30 -9.73
CA TYR A 33 0.85 -12.55 -10.48
C TYR A 33 1.92 -13.59 -10.17
N ALA A 34 3.18 -13.18 -9.95
CA ALA A 34 4.24 -14.10 -9.54
C ALA A 34 4.01 -14.71 -8.15
N LYS A 35 3.32 -14.00 -7.23
CA LYS A 35 2.88 -14.54 -5.94
C LYS A 35 1.63 -15.41 -6.11
N ALA A 36 0.62 -14.92 -6.83
CA ALA A 36 -0.63 -15.65 -7.06
C ALA A 36 -0.41 -17.01 -7.74
N ALA A 37 0.47 -17.06 -8.76
CA ALA A 37 0.83 -18.29 -9.45
C ALA A 37 1.59 -19.30 -8.56
N ARG A 38 2.19 -18.85 -7.45
CA ARG A 38 2.83 -19.74 -6.46
C ARG A 38 1.84 -20.31 -5.46
N ASP A 39 0.78 -19.57 -5.15
CA ASP A 39 -0.22 -19.93 -4.13
C ASP A 39 -1.36 -20.78 -4.72
N ASN A 40 -1.73 -20.53 -5.97
CA ASN A 40 -2.65 -21.36 -6.74
C ASN A 40 -2.04 -21.61 -8.12
N GLY A 41 -1.92 -22.87 -8.54
CA GLY A 41 -1.34 -23.28 -9.84
C GLY A 41 -2.09 -22.80 -11.09
N SER A 42 -2.91 -21.74 -10.99
CA SER A 42 -3.61 -21.08 -12.08
C SER A 42 -2.86 -19.81 -12.46
N ALA A 43 -2.04 -19.90 -13.50
CA ALA A 43 -1.19 -18.82 -14.01
C ALA A 43 -1.94 -17.67 -14.71
N VAL A 44 -3.26 -17.57 -14.53
CA VAL A 44 -4.10 -16.53 -15.14
C VAL A 44 -4.94 -15.91 -14.04
N THR A 45 -4.32 -15.01 -13.29
CA THR A 45 -5.04 -14.08 -12.43
C THR A 45 -5.30 -12.84 -13.28
N ASP A 46 -6.58 -12.54 -13.53
CA ASP A 46 -6.98 -11.37 -14.30
C ASP A 46 -6.59 -10.08 -13.57
N VAL A 47 -6.30 -9.03 -14.36
CA VAL A 47 -5.99 -7.69 -13.84
C VAL A 47 -7.09 -7.13 -12.92
N HIS A 48 -8.32 -7.59 -13.10
CA HIS A 48 -9.43 -7.28 -12.21
C HIS A 48 -9.25 -7.78 -10.78
N ASP A 49 -8.63 -8.95 -10.58
CA ASP A 49 -8.41 -9.52 -9.25
C ASP A 49 -7.32 -8.72 -8.51
N PHE A 50 -6.27 -8.34 -9.24
CA PHE A 50 -5.26 -7.40 -8.75
C PHE A 50 -5.87 -6.06 -8.32
N PHE A 51 -6.73 -5.47 -9.15
CA PHE A 51 -7.39 -4.21 -8.82
C PHE A 51 -8.38 -4.36 -7.65
N ALA A 52 -9.11 -5.48 -7.59
CA ALA A 52 -10.02 -5.79 -6.49
C ALA A 52 -9.25 -5.88 -5.17
N GLN A 53 -8.09 -6.53 -5.15
CA GLN A 53 -7.25 -6.59 -3.95
C GLN A 53 -6.74 -5.22 -3.52
N ILE A 54 -6.29 -4.38 -4.46
CA ILE A 54 -5.91 -3.00 -4.12
C ILE A 54 -7.12 -2.29 -3.50
N CYS A 55 -8.31 -2.42 -4.08
CA CYS A 55 -9.52 -1.81 -3.54
C CYS A 55 -9.88 -2.33 -2.13
N ASP A 56 -9.73 -3.63 -1.86
CA ASP A 56 -9.98 -4.23 -0.55
C ASP A 56 -9.03 -3.68 0.51
N GLU A 57 -7.72 -3.60 0.21
CA GLU A 57 -6.70 -3.03 1.12
C GLU A 57 -6.93 -1.54 1.40
N LEU A 58 -7.52 -0.82 0.45
CA LEU A 58 -7.88 0.59 0.58
C LEU A 58 -9.22 0.80 1.28
N THR A 59 -9.99 -0.26 1.48
CA THR A 59 -11.29 -0.17 2.15
C THR A 59 -11.07 0.17 3.62
N GLY A 60 -11.56 1.35 4.02
CA GLY A 60 -11.38 1.87 5.38
C GLY A 60 -10.28 2.92 5.52
N GLN A 61 -9.53 3.22 4.45
CA GLN A 61 -8.64 4.37 4.40
C GLN A 61 -9.45 5.66 4.21
N ALA A 62 -9.03 6.75 4.85
CA ALA A 62 -9.74 8.03 4.79
C ALA A 62 -9.40 8.83 3.50
N GLU A 63 -8.12 8.85 3.13
CA GLU A 63 -7.63 9.54 1.94
C GLU A 63 -6.59 8.69 1.23
N VAL A 64 -6.80 8.45 -0.05
CA VAL A 64 -5.95 7.64 -0.92
C VAL A 64 -5.62 8.42 -2.19
N VAL A 65 -4.33 8.51 -2.48
CA VAL A 65 -3.83 8.99 -3.76
C VAL A 65 -3.19 7.83 -4.51
N ILE A 66 -3.65 7.60 -5.73
CA ILE A 66 -3.14 6.56 -6.61
C ILE A 66 -2.19 7.20 -7.61
N VAL A 67 -0.95 6.74 -7.66
CA VAL A 67 0.07 7.23 -8.60
C VAL A 67 0.48 6.08 -9.51
N GLY A 68 0.44 6.28 -10.82
CA GLY A 68 0.78 5.24 -11.79
C GLY A 68 1.09 5.81 -13.17
N ASN A 69 1.40 4.97 -14.14
CA ASN A 69 1.43 5.39 -15.53
C ASN A 69 0.02 5.82 -16.01
N SER A 70 -0.08 6.71 -16.99
CA SER A 70 -1.34 7.13 -17.62
C SER A 70 -2.27 5.98 -18.02
N GLU A 71 -1.74 4.90 -18.60
CA GLU A 71 -2.55 3.74 -19.00
C GLU A 71 -3.06 2.96 -17.78
N SER A 72 -2.18 2.77 -16.79
CA SER A 72 -2.46 2.02 -15.57
C SER A 72 -3.50 2.73 -14.71
N VAL A 73 -3.33 4.03 -14.52
CA VAL A 73 -4.29 4.91 -13.83
C VAL A 73 -5.64 4.92 -14.53
N GLY A 74 -5.66 5.03 -15.87
CA GLY A 74 -6.90 4.99 -16.65
C GLY A 74 -7.67 3.68 -16.47
N ASN A 75 -6.97 2.55 -16.55
CA ASN A 75 -7.57 1.23 -16.33
C ASN A 75 -8.10 1.05 -14.90
N PHE A 76 -7.32 1.45 -13.90
CA PHE A 76 -7.72 1.37 -12.50
C PHE A 76 -8.91 2.29 -12.20
N HIS A 77 -8.89 3.53 -12.71
CA HIS A 77 -10.02 4.45 -12.57
C HIS A 77 -11.30 3.85 -13.17
N ASN A 78 -11.24 3.33 -14.39
CA ASN A 78 -12.39 2.69 -15.03
C ASN A 78 -12.89 1.49 -14.21
N PHE A 79 -11.98 0.64 -13.71
CA PHE A 79 -12.32 -0.47 -12.84
C PHE A 79 -13.05 0.00 -11.56
N VAL A 80 -12.52 1.01 -10.86
CA VAL A 80 -13.14 1.56 -9.65
C VAL A 80 -14.53 2.13 -9.95
N GLN A 81 -14.69 2.85 -11.06
CA GLN A 81 -16.00 3.39 -11.48
C GLN A 81 -17.04 2.26 -11.66
N ILE A 82 -16.65 1.14 -12.26
CA ILE A 82 -17.54 0.00 -12.56
C ILE A 82 -17.80 -0.90 -11.35
N HIS A 83 -16.75 -1.25 -10.60
CA HIS A 83 -16.78 -2.31 -9.57
C HIS A 83 -16.77 -1.79 -8.14
N ALA A 84 -16.17 -0.62 -7.91
CA ALA A 84 -15.89 -0.10 -6.58
C ALA A 84 -16.39 1.33 -6.42
N SER A 85 -17.61 1.62 -6.90
CA SER A 85 -18.22 2.95 -6.81
C SER A 85 -18.42 3.44 -5.36
N ARG A 86 -18.21 2.57 -4.37
CA ARG A 86 -18.25 2.87 -2.93
C ARG A 86 -16.89 3.26 -2.33
N LEU A 87 -15.80 3.17 -3.10
CA LEU A 87 -14.46 3.56 -2.68
C LEU A 87 -14.33 5.10 -2.69
N ALA A 88 -14.99 5.75 -1.74
CA ALA A 88 -14.94 7.20 -1.52
C ALA A 88 -13.57 7.68 -1.01
N ALA A 89 -12.65 6.75 -0.71
CA ALA A 89 -11.33 7.04 -0.17
C ALA A 89 -10.36 7.56 -1.23
N ILE A 90 -10.56 7.27 -2.52
CA ILE A 90 -9.64 7.74 -3.57
C ILE A 90 -9.94 9.20 -3.88
N ILE A 91 -9.09 10.08 -3.35
CA ILE A 91 -9.25 11.54 -3.49
C ILE A 91 -8.54 12.09 -4.71
N SER A 92 -7.55 11.38 -5.27
CA SER A 92 -6.77 11.84 -6.42
C SER A 92 -6.06 10.70 -7.17
N TYR A 93 -5.84 10.94 -8.46
CA TYR A 93 -5.05 10.08 -9.35
C TYR A 93 -3.93 10.93 -9.96
N GLU A 94 -2.68 10.53 -9.76
CA GLU A 94 -1.50 11.21 -10.30
C GLU A 94 -0.80 10.32 -11.32
N ILE A 95 -0.22 10.95 -12.34
CA ILE A 95 0.51 10.23 -13.39
C ILE A 95 2.01 10.39 -13.13
N ALA A 96 2.72 9.28 -12.96
CA ALA A 96 4.18 9.26 -12.87
C ALA A 96 4.76 8.56 -14.10
N ALA A 97 5.67 9.26 -14.80
CA ALA A 97 6.33 8.75 -16.00
C ALA A 97 7.41 7.69 -15.73
N ASP A 98 7.88 7.59 -14.48
CA ASP A 98 8.93 6.65 -14.06
C ASP A 98 8.37 5.26 -13.71
N LEU A 99 7.05 5.11 -13.62
CA LEU A 99 6.40 3.84 -13.29
C LEU A 99 6.09 3.02 -14.55
N ASP A 100 6.41 1.73 -14.50
CA ASP A 100 6.09 0.78 -15.56
C ASP A 100 4.59 0.46 -15.62
N ASN A 101 4.18 -0.14 -16.74
CA ASN A 101 2.81 -0.59 -16.94
C ASN A 101 2.39 -1.62 -15.88
N GLY A 102 1.31 -1.34 -15.16
CA GLY A 102 0.81 -2.16 -14.07
C GLY A 102 1.49 -1.91 -12.71
N GLN A 103 2.30 -0.85 -12.59
CA GLN A 103 2.82 -0.38 -11.31
C GLN A 103 2.00 0.79 -10.77
N PHE A 104 1.75 0.76 -9.46
CA PHE A 104 0.98 1.77 -8.74
C PHE A 104 1.67 2.07 -7.42
N ALA A 105 1.96 3.34 -7.16
CA ALA A 105 2.30 3.81 -5.83
C ALA A 105 1.03 4.39 -5.17
N VAL A 106 0.67 3.84 -4.03
CA VAL A 106 -0.50 4.27 -3.27
C VAL A 106 -0.03 5.00 -2.03
N PHE A 107 -0.53 6.23 -1.87
CA PHE A 107 -0.31 7.03 -0.68
C PHE A 107 -1.62 7.06 0.10
N THR A 108 -1.62 6.47 1.29
CA THR A 108 -2.77 6.51 2.20
C THR A 108 -2.46 7.46 3.35
N ARG A 109 -3.32 8.45 3.58
CA ARG A 109 -3.21 9.29 4.76
C ARG A 109 -4.13 8.73 5.83
N ASP A 110 -3.52 8.25 6.90
CA ASP A 110 -4.26 7.90 8.11
C ASP A 110 -4.69 9.21 8.78
N THR A 111 -6.00 9.40 8.95
CA THR A 111 -6.55 10.54 9.68
C THR A 111 -6.51 10.33 11.21
N SER A 112 -5.94 9.21 11.68
CA SER A 112 -5.88 8.81 13.09
C SER A 112 -4.62 9.36 13.78
N SER A 113 -4.39 10.67 13.68
CA SER A 113 -3.39 11.36 14.50
C SER A 113 -3.93 12.68 15.04
N ASP A 114 -5.11 12.66 15.66
CA ASP A 114 -5.50 13.68 16.63
C ASP A 114 -6.55 13.10 17.60
N ASN A 115 -6.10 12.71 18.80
CA ASN A 115 -6.82 12.91 20.07
C ASN A 115 -5.92 12.53 21.26
#